data_AF-A0A354CUU4-F1
#
_entry.id   AF-A0A354CUU4-F1
#
_cell.length_a   1.000
_cell.length_b   1.000
_cell.length_c   1.000
_cell.angle_alpha   90.00
_cell.angle_beta   90.00
_cell.angle_gamma   90.00
#
_symmetry.space_group_name_H-M   'P 1'
#
loop_
_entity.id
_entity.type
_entity.pdbx_description
1 polymer ?
#
loop_
_entity_poly.entity_id
_entity_poly.type
_entity_poly.pdbx_seq_one_letter_code
_entity_poly.pdbx_strand_id
1 'polypeptide(L)'
;MKKELQSYIEQVEQWIREERLSPEIMARIRVNIGFFQHERLIHLIVTMTFALLTVGSLAMCFCVIYFLPLFLLFLGLEIPYIYHYYKLENGTQRLQRLYRQAEEIAAGIKDTYKIKQ
;
A
#
# COMPACT_ATOMS: atom_id res chain seq x y z
N MET A 1 -1.28 5.80 10.74
CA MET A 1 -0.45 5.39 9.57
C MET A 1 -0.57 6.33 8.37
N LYS A 2 -1.75 6.86 8.02
CA LYS A 2 -1.89 7.83 6.90
C LYS A 2 -0.97 9.06 7.02
N LYS A 3 -0.94 9.70 8.20
CA LYS A 3 -0.14 10.92 8.44
C LYS A 3 1.36 10.64 8.37
N GLU A 4 1.80 9.51 8.95
CA GLU A 4 3.19 9.05 8.93
C GLU A 4 3.71 8.78 7.51
N LEU A 5 2.89 8.17 6.64
CA LEU A 5 3.30 7.93 5.26
C LEU A 5 3.42 9.23 4.46
N GLN A 6 2.51 10.18 4.68
CA GLN A 6 2.58 11.49 4.01
C GLN A 6 3.78 12.31 4.50
N SER A 7 4.02 12.39 5.80
CA SER A 7 5.19 13.08 6.34
C SER A 7 6.50 12.43 5.91
N TYR A 8 6.51 11.11 5.72
CA TYR A 8 7.68 10.42 5.19
C TYR A 8 7.91 10.72 3.71
N ILE A 9 6.85 10.73 2.90
CA ILE A 9 6.92 11.11 1.48
C ILE A 9 7.45 12.54 1.32
N GLU A 10 6.97 13.48 2.14
CA GLU A 10 7.44 14.87 2.15
C GLU A 10 8.92 14.98 2.54
N GLN A 11 9.37 14.22 3.54
CA GLN A 11 10.79 14.14 3.92
C GLN A 11 11.66 13.61 2.77
N VAL A 12 11.19 12.57 2.07
CA VAL A 12 11.92 12.00 0.92
C VAL A 12 11.96 13.00 -0.24
N GLU A 13 10.87 13.70 -0.54
CA GLU A 13 10.84 14.77 -1.54
C GLU A 13 11.83 15.89 -1.19
N GLN A 14 11.95 16.26 0.09
CA GLN A 14 12.92 17.24 0.55
C GLN A 14 14.37 16.76 0.36
N TRP A 15 14.69 15.51 0.71
CA TRP A 15 16.03 14.94 0.51
C TRP A 15 16.43 14.87 -0.96
N ILE A 16 15.47 14.55 -1.84
CA ILE A 16 15.67 14.58 -3.30
C ILE A 16 15.97 16.00 -3.78
N ARG A 17 15.20 17.00 -3.31
CA ARG A 17 15.39 18.41 -3.68
C ARG A 17 16.73 18.98 -3.22
N GLU A 18 17.19 18.61 -2.03
CA GLU A 18 18.49 19.02 -1.50
C GLU A 18 19.67 18.19 -2.06
N GLU A 19 19.40 17.22 -2.94
CA GLU A 19 20.39 16.28 -3.52
C GLU A 19 21.17 15.51 -2.42
N ARG A 20 20.60 15.39 -1.21
CA ARG A 20 21.21 14.72 -0.04
C ARG A 20 20.92 13.23 -0.06
N LEU A 21 21.41 12.56 -1.10
CA LEU A 21 21.14 11.15 -1.38
C LEU A 21 22.33 10.28 -0.94
N SER A 22 22.46 10.09 0.38
CA SER A 22 23.43 9.15 0.95
C SER A 22 22.95 7.70 0.79
N PRO A 23 23.85 6.71 0.62
CA PRO A 23 23.50 5.29 0.61
C PRO A 23 22.67 4.85 1.82
N GLU A 24 22.90 5.44 2.99
CA GLU A 24 22.15 5.16 4.23
C GLU A 24 20.68 5.61 4.12
N ILE A 25 20.44 6.78 3.52
CA ILE A 25 19.09 7.33 3.31
C ILE A 25 18.35 6.45 2.31
N MET A 26 19.04 5.99 1.27
CA MET A 26 18.46 5.08 0.28
C MET A 26 18.10 3.72 0.87
N ALA A 27 18.96 3.16 1.72
CA ALA A 27 18.65 1.94 2.46
C ALA A 27 17.42 2.13 3.36
N ARG A 28 17.32 3.27 4.05
CA ARG A 28 16.16 3.60 4.90
C ARG A 28 14.86 3.69 4.12
N ILE A 29 14.86 4.33 2.95
CA ILE A 29 13.68 4.41 2.07
C ILE A 29 13.25 3.02 1.60
N ARG A 30 14.21 2.18 1.19
CA ARG A 30 13.93 0.81 0.76
C ARG A 30 13.29 -0.03 1.89
N VAL A 31 13.80 0.08 3.12
CA VAL A 31 13.24 -0.61 4.29
C VAL A 31 11.81 -0.13 4.57
N ASN A 32 11.57 1.18 4.56
CA ASN A 32 10.22 1.73 4.79
C ASN A 32 9.23 1.28 3.70
N ILE A 33 9.65 1.31 2.43
CA ILE A 33 8.88 0.77 1.31
C ILE A 33 8.49 -0.70 1.59
N GLY A 34 9.44 -1.52 2.05
CA GLY A 34 9.18 -2.92 2.41
C GLY A 34 8.13 -3.06 3.51
N PHE A 35 8.20 -2.22 4.55
CA PHE A 35 7.20 -2.21 5.63
C PHE A 35 5.78 -1.92 5.11
N PHE A 36 5.62 -0.90 4.25
CA PHE A 36 4.32 -0.58 3.64
C PHE A 36 3.84 -1.65 2.66
N GLN A 37 4.75 -2.36 1.98
CA GLN A 37 4.41 -3.53 1.16
C GLN A 37 3.93 -4.71 2.01
N HIS A 38 4.58 -4.97 3.15
CA HIS A 38 4.17 -6.01 4.09
C HIS A 38 2.76 -5.76 4.62
N GLU A 39 2.45 -4.52 5.02
CA GLU A 39 1.11 -4.15 5.49
C GLU A 39 0.05 -4.40 4.41
N ARG A 40 0.32 -4.05 3.14
CA ARG A 40 -0.57 -4.34 2.00
C ARG A 40 -0.77 -5.85 1.80
N LEU A 41 0.28 -6.65 1.94
CA LEU A 41 0.19 -8.12 1.84
C LEU A 41 -0.69 -8.70 2.94
N ILE A 42 -0.55 -8.23 4.18
CA ILE A 42 -1.40 -8.65 5.31
C ILE A 42 -2.86 -8.31 5.01
N HIS A 43 -3.15 -7.10 4.54
CA HIS A 43 -4.50 -6.72 4.15
C HIS A 43 -5.07 -7.61 3.04
N LEU A 44 -4.26 -7.99 2.04
CA LEU A 44 -4.69 -8.89 0.98
C LEU A 44 -5.01 -10.29 1.52
N ILE A 45 -4.13 -10.85 2.37
CA ILE A 45 -4.35 -12.18 2.98
C ILE A 45 -5.60 -12.17 3.85
N VAL A 46 -5.77 -11.16 4.70
CA VAL A 46 -6.94 -11.04 5.58
C VAL A 46 -8.22 -10.88 4.76
N THR A 47 -8.22 -10.05 3.71
CA THR A 47 -9.37 -9.88 2.81
C THR A 47 -9.69 -11.17 2.06
N MET A 48 -8.67 -11.92 1.62
CA MET A 48 -8.86 -13.19 0.93
C MET A 48 -9.44 -14.25 1.86
N THR A 49 -9.00 -14.31 3.12
CA THR A 49 -9.60 -15.18 4.13
C THR A 49 -11.07 -14.83 4.38
N PHE A 50 -11.40 -13.55 4.55
CA PHE A 50 -12.80 -13.13 4.70
C PHE A 50 -13.63 -13.46 3.47
N ALA A 51 -13.12 -13.23 2.26
CA ALA A 51 -13.81 -13.61 1.03
C ALA A 51 -14.14 -15.11 0.97
N LEU A 52 -13.20 -15.97 1.38
CA LEU A 52 -13.44 -17.41 1.47
C LEU A 52 -14.53 -17.75 2.53
N LEU A 53 -14.50 -17.08 3.68
CA LEU A 53 -15.54 -17.24 4.72
C LEU A 53 -16.91 -16.71 4.28
N THR A 54 -16.95 -15.62 3.51
CA THR A 54 -18.15 -15.05 2.91
C THR A 54 -18.77 -16.04 1.92
N VAL A 55 -17.97 -16.61 1.01
CA VAL A 55 -18.46 -17.64 0.08
C VAL A 55 -18.91 -18.90 0.82
N GLY A 56 -18.16 -19.34 1.84
CA GLY A 56 -18.54 -20.49 2.67
C GLY A 56 -19.84 -20.27 3.45
N SER A 57 -20.02 -19.08 4.05
CA SER A 57 -21.25 -18.73 4.76
C SER A 57 -22.45 -18.60 3.81
N LEU A 58 -22.23 -18.10 2.59
CA LEU A 58 -23.25 -18.08 1.54
C LEU A 58 -23.68 -19.50 1.16
N ALA A 59 -22.74 -20.43 0.97
CA ALA A 59 -23.03 -21.82 0.68
C ALA A 59 -23.89 -22.47 1.79
N MET A 60 -23.55 -22.20 3.06
CA MET A 60 -24.31 -22.68 4.22
C MET A 60 -25.71 -22.04 4.33
N CYS A 61 -25.89 -20.82 3.83
CA CYS A 61 -27.18 -20.14 3.82
C CYS A 61 -28.23 -20.86 2.96
N PHE A 62 -27.82 -21.58 1.91
CA PHE A 62 -28.73 -22.42 1.11
C PHE A 62 -29.26 -23.63 1.89
N CYS A 63 -28.52 -24.10 2.89
CA CYS A 63 -28.96 -25.19 3.76
C CYS A 63 -29.77 -24.65 4.96
N VAL A 64 -29.30 -23.56 5.57
CA VAL A 64 -29.87 -23.00 6.81
C VAL A 64 -29.85 -21.46 6.75
N ILE A 65 -31.04 -20.86 6.71
CA ILE A 65 -31.20 -19.39 6.57
C ILE A 65 -30.64 -18.58 7.75
N TYR A 66 -30.45 -19.20 8.93
CA TYR A 66 -29.87 -18.53 10.11
C TYR A 66 -28.43 -18.04 9.91
N PHE A 67 -27.72 -18.48 8.86
CA PHE A 67 -26.39 -17.96 8.50
C PHE A 67 -26.41 -16.65 7.71
N LEU A 68 -27.58 -16.16 7.28
CA LEU A 68 -27.73 -14.90 6.57
C LEU A 68 -27.12 -13.68 7.30
N PRO A 69 -27.36 -13.44 8.60
CA PRO A 69 -26.70 -12.33 9.32
C PRO A 69 -25.18 -12.48 9.38
N LEU A 70 -24.66 -13.72 9.44
CA LEU A 70 -23.21 -13.97 9.43
C LEU A 70 -22.59 -13.61 8.08
N PHE A 71 -23.26 -13.94 6.97
CA PHE A 71 -22.86 -13.52 5.63
C PHE A 71 -22.83 -12.00 5.49
N LEU A 72 -23.89 -11.32 5.95
CA LEU A 72 -23.96 -9.85 5.92
C LEU A 72 -22.86 -9.20 6.77
N LEU A 73 -22.51 -9.81 7.91
CA LEU A 73 -21.41 -9.35 8.76
C LEU A 73 -20.07 -9.40 7.99
N PHE A 74 -19.74 -10.54 7.36
CA PHE A 74 -18.49 -10.63 6.59
C PHE A 74 -18.45 -9.66 5.41
N LEU A 75 -19.57 -9.49 4.70
CA LEU A 75 -19.67 -8.53 3.60
C LEU A 75 -19.48 -7.08 4.07
N GLY A 76 -20.04 -6.73 5.22
CA GLY A 76 -19.83 -5.43 5.86
C GLY A 76 -18.38 -5.19 6.28
N LEU A 77 -17.63 -6.25 6.65
CA LEU A 77 -16.22 -6.19 6.99
C LEU A 77 -15.32 -6.07 5.73
N GLU A 78 -15.68 -6.67 4.60
CA GLU A 78 -14.88 -6.61 3.37
C GLU A 78 -14.73 -5.18 2.83
N ILE A 79 -15.81 -4.41 2.82
CA ILE A 79 -15.83 -3.03 2.28
C ILE A 79 -14.75 -2.12 2.89
N PRO A 80 -14.68 -1.94 4.23
CA PRO A 80 -13.66 -1.07 4.83
C PRO A 80 -12.24 -1.63 4.63
N TYR A 81 -12.07 -2.94 4.57
CA TYR A 81 -10.77 -3.58 4.33
C TYR A 81 -10.26 -3.30 2.91
N ILE A 82 -11.12 -3.42 1.89
CA ILE A 82 -10.80 -3.07 0.51
C ILE A 82 -10.46 -1.58 0.39
N TYR A 83 -11.25 -0.71 1.02
CA TYR A 83 -10.95 0.74 1.01
C TYR A 83 -9.58 1.05 1.64
N HIS A 84 -9.25 0.37 2.74
CA HIS A 84 -7.95 0.53 3.39
C HIS A 84 -6.80 0.10 2.47
N TYR A 85 -6.96 -1.04 1.78
CA TYR A 85 -5.99 -1.58 0.83
C TYR A 85 -5.62 -0.57 -0.27
N TYR A 86 -6.62 -0.04 -0.98
CA TYR A 86 -6.37 0.89 -2.10
C TYR A 86 -5.67 2.17 -1.66
N LYS A 87 -5.97 2.64 -0.45
CA LYS A 87 -5.37 3.85 0.11
C LYS A 87 -3.90 3.66 0.43
N LEU A 88 -3.56 2.50 0.98
CA LEU A 88 -2.19 2.14 1.30
C LEU A 88 -1.36 1.92 0.03
N GLU A 89 -1.95 1.25 -0.96
CA GLU A 89 -1.33 1.02 -2.26
C GLU A 89 -0.92 2.33 -2.95
N ASN A 90 -1.80 3.32 -3.01
CA ASN A 90 -1.52 4.61 -3.62
C ASN A 90 -0.31 5.32 -2.98
N GLY A 91 -0.17 5.22 -1.65
CA GLY A 91 0.95 5.80 -0.93
C GLY A 91 2.27 5.05 -1.19
N THR A 92 2.25 3.72 -1.16
CA THR A 92 3.42 2.88 -1.46
C THR A 92 3.90 3.08 -2.91
N GLN A 93 2.98 3.20 -3.87
CA GLN A 93 3.32 3.48 -5.27
C GLN A 93 3.97 4.86 -5.43
N ARG A 94 3.50 5.89 -4.71
CA ARG A 94 4.14 7.21 -4.71
C ARG A 94 5.55 7.15 -4.15
N LEU A 95 5.75 6.46 -3.02
CA LEU A 95 7.08 6.31 -2.40
C LEU A 95 8.06 5.55 -3.31
N GLN A 96 7.59 4.52 -4.00
CA GLN A 96 8.36 3.78 -5.01
C GLN A 96 8.77 4.63 -6.22
N ARG A 97 7.91 5.55 -6.67
CA ARG A 97 8.26 6.51 -7.72
C ARG A 97 9.37 7.47 -7.26
N LEU A 98 9.25 8.00 -6.05
CA LEU A 98 10.26 8.88 -5.45
C LEU A 98 11.61 8.16 -5.27
N TYR A 99 11.59 6.90 -4.84
CA TYR A 99 12.80 6.10 -4.71
C TYR A 99 13.53 5.93 -6.05
N ARG A 100 12.81 5.66 -7.14
CA ARG A 100 13.40 5.58 -8.49
C ARG A 100 13.98 6.92 -8.94
N GLN A 101 13.27 8.02 -8.71
CA GLN A 101 13.79 9.36 -9.01
C GLN A 101 15.09 9.66 -8.23
N ALA A 102 15.13 9.30 -6.95
CA ALA A 102 16.31 9.44 -6.11
C ALA A 102 17.49 8.60 -6.62
N GLU A 103 17.24 7.35 -7.03
CA GLU A 103 18.25 6.46 -7.60
C GLU A 103 18.80 7.00 -8.93
N GLU A 104 17.94 7.54 -9.80
CA GLU A 104 18.34 8.17 -11.07
C GLU A 104 19.21 9.41 -10.87
N ILE A 105 18.85 10.27 -9.90
CA ILE A 105 19.62 11.47 -9.55
C ILE A 105 20.98 11.06 -8.97
N ALA A 106 21.01 10.07 -8.06
CA ALA A 106 22.25 9.55 -7.48
C ALA A 106 23.14 8.85 -8.52
N ALA A 107 22.57 8.24 -9.55
CA ALA A 107 23.28 7.65 -10.68
C ALA A 107 23.75 8.68 -11.72
N GLY A 108 23.44 9.97 -11.55
CA GLY A 108 23.83 11.04 -12.48
C GLY A 108 23.06 11.05 -13.80
N ILE A 109 21.94 10.33 -13.91
CA ILE A 109 21.11 10.27 -15.12
C ILE A 109 20.11 11.44 -15.06
N LYS A 110 20.55 12.64 -15.44
CA LYS A 110 19.77 13.88 -15.31
C LYS A 110 18.70 14.13 -16.38
N ASP A 111 18.44 13.21 -17.32
CA ASP A 111 17.74 13.57 -18.58
C ASP A 111 16.29 13.07 -18.80
N THR A 112 15.65 12.34 -17.89
CA THR A 112 14.37 11.67 -18.24
C THR A 112 13.09 12.34 -17.70
N TYR A 113 13.17 13.54 -17.10
CA TYR A 113 11.99 14.24 -16.55
C TYR A 113 11.59 15.53 -17.29
N LYS A 114 11.93 15.65 -18.58
CA LYS A 114 11.42 16.72 -19.46
C LYS A 114 10.35 16.27 -20.47
N ILE A 115 9.93 15.00 -20.46
CA ILE A 115 9.01 14.47 -21.48
C ILE A 115 7.84 13.71 -20.84
N LYS A 116 6.92 14.46 -20.21
CA LYS A 116 5.46 14.18 -20.12
C LYS A 116 4.81 15.18 -19.17
N GLN A 117 4.81 16.45 -19.61
CA GLN A 117 3.63 17.28 -19.38
C GLN A 117 2.61 16.92 -20.45
#